data_AF-A0A523AHP0-F1
#
_entry.id   AF-A0A523AHP0-F1
#
_cell.length_a   1.000
_cell.length_b   1.000
_cell.length_c   1.000
_cell.angle_alpha   90.00
_cell.angle_beta   90.00
_cell.angle_gamma   90.00
#
_symmetry.space_group_name_H-M   'P 1'
#
loop_
_entity.id
_entity.type
_entity.pdbx_description
1 polymer ?
#
loop_
_entity_poly.entity_id
_entity_poly.type
_entity_poly.pdbx_seq_one_letter_code
_entity_poly.pdbx_strand_id
1 'polypeptide(L)' 'MRLFLIGFGQAGGKILDMFVENEKMRGSNIRMRWLAVNSARADLLGLRHVPMRDRILIGQTVVKGHGVGT' A
#
# COMPACT_ATOMS: atom_id res chain seq x y z
N MET A 1 -16.93 6.03 11.02
CA MET A 1 -15.89 5.13 11.57
C MET A 1 -14.50 5.67 11.18
N ARG A 2 -13.47 5.50 12.02
CA ARG A 2 -12.08 5.86 11.68
C ARG A 2 -11.29 4.57 11.48
N LEU A 3 -10.58 4.46 10.36
CA LEU A 3 -9.80 3.26 10.02
C LEU A 3 -8.34 3.66 9.74
N PHE A 4 -7.41 2.84 10.23
CA PHE A 4 -6.01 2.89 9.86
C PHE A 4 -5.64 1.55 9.22
N LEU A 5 -5.28 1.56 7.94
CA LEU A 5 -5.06 0.36 7.15
C LEU A 5 -3.57 0.21 6.83
N ILE A 6 -3.01 -0.99 6.99
CA ILE A 6 -1.63 -1.28 6.59
C ILE A 6 -1.66 -2.42 5.58
N GLY A 7 -1.37 -2.10 4.32
CA GLY A 7 -1.23 -3.10 3.25
C GLY A 7 0.19 -3.65 3.25
N PHE A 8 0.36 -4.93 3.56
CA PHE A 8 1.67 -5.57 3.61
C PHE A 8 1.91 -6.48 2.41
N GLY A 9 3.08 -6.35 1.77
CA GLY A 9 3.44 -7.10 0.57
C GLY A 9 2.58 -6.76 -0.65
N GLN A 10 2.72 -7.54 -1.72
CA GLN A 10 2.06 -7.25 -2.98
C GLN A 10 0.52 -7.33 -2.87
N ALA A 11 0.00 -8.43 -2.35
CA ALA A 11 -1.44 -8.65 -2.23
C ALA A 11 -2.08 -7.64 -1.27
N GLY A 12 -1.48 -7.42 -0.09
CA GLY A 12 -1.98 -6.44 0.87
C GLY A 12 -1.96 -5.02 0.31
N GLY A 13 -0.93 -4.64 -0.44
CA GLY A 13 -0.87 -3.36 -1.14
C GLY A 13 -2.01 -3.20 -2.16
N LYS A 14 -2.28 -4.22 -2.98
CA LYS A 14 -3.38 -4.19 -3.97
C LYS A 14 -4.76 -4.09 -3.33
N ILE A 15 -5.01 -4.86 -2.26
CA ILE A 15 -6.28 -4.82 -1.53
C ILE A 15 -6.48 -3.44 -0.90
N LEU A 16 -5.44 -2.88 -0.28
CA LEU A 16 -5.47 -1.52 0.26
C LEU A 16 -5.80 -0.50 -0.83
N ASP A 17 -5.14 -0.57 -1.98
CA ASP A 17 -5.31 0.39 -3.07
C ASP A 17 -6.74 0.39 -3.63
N MET A 18 -7.30 -0.82 -3.82
CA MET A 18 -8.69 -1.02 -4.22
C MET A 18 -9.68 -0.53 -3.15
N PHE A 19 -9.36 -0.71 -1.87
CA PHE A 19 -10.20 -0.20 -0.79
C PHE A 19 -10.25 1.33 -0.79
N VAL A 20 -9.09 1.99 -0.95
CA VAL A 20 -9.00 3.45 -1.07
C VAL A 20 -9.80 3.96 -2.27
N GLU A 21 -9.73 3.27 -3.41
CA GLU A 21 -10.50 3.58 -4.61
C GLU A 21 -12.02 3.47 -4.37
N ASN A 22 -12.47 2.32 -3.86
CA ASN A 22 -13.89 2.05 -3.64
C ASN A 22 -14.53 3.04 -2.66
N GLU A 23 -13.82 3.40 -1.58
CA GLU A 23 -14.33 4.36 -0.61
C GLU A 23 -14.39 5.79 -1.17
N LYS A 24 -13.44 6.18 -2.03
CA LYS A 24 -13.51 7.47 -2.77
C LYS A 24 -14.72 7.49 -3.70
N MET A 25 -14.99 6.40 -4.44
CA MET A 25 -16.13 6.32 -5.36
C MET A 25 -17.48 6.34 -4.64
N ARG A 26 -17.58 5.68 -3.49
CA ARG A 26 -18.83 5.59 -2.71
C ARG A 26 -19.19 6.90 -1.99
N GLY A 27 -18.27 7.88 -1.93
CA GLY A 27 -18.47 9.10 -1.15
C GLY A 27 -18.68 8.80 0.34
N SER A 28 -18.09 7.72 0.84
CA SER A 28 -18.30 7.30 2.23
C SER A 28 -17.69 8.31 3.19
N ASN A 29 -18.34 8.50 4.35
CA ASN A 29 -17.83 9.40 5.40
C ASN A 29 -16.75 8.73 6.28
N ILE A 30 -16.04 7.72 5.76
CA ILE A 30 -15.00 7.01 6.50
C ILE A 30 -13.72 7.85 6.47
N ARG A 31 -13.28 8.30 7.66
CA ARG A 31 -11.95 8.92 7.81
C ARG A 31 -10.90 7.83 7.83
N MET A 32 -10.19 7.69 6.71
CA MET A 32 -9.14 6.69 6.55
C MET A 32 -7.74 7.30 6.58
N ARG A 33 -6.81 6.52 7.09
CA ARG A 33 -5.37 6.68 6.92
C ARG A 33 -4.79 5.32 6.53
N TRP A 34 -3.68 5.33 5.80
CA TRP A 34 -3.14 4.11 5.23
C TRP A 34 -1.61 4.14 5.15
N LEU A 35 -1.01 2.96 5.12
CA LEU A 35 0.38 2.72 4.75
C LEU A 35 0.48 1.47 3.88
N ALA A 36 1.25 1.54 2.81
CA ALA A 36 1.64 0.36 2.02
C ALA A 36 3.10 0.01 2.32
N VAL A 37 3.38 -1.21 2.76
CA VAL A 37 4.71 -1.66 3.15
C VAL A 37 5.12 -2.86 2.30
N ASN A 38 6.25 -2.78 1.64
CA ASN A 38 6.79 -3.89 0.85
C ASN A 38 8.31 -3.82 0.75
N SER A 39 8.96 -4.94 0.43
CA SER A 39 10.39 -5.02 0.10
C SER A 39 10.66 -4.98 -1.40
N ALA A 40 9.63 -5.13 -2.25
CA ALA A 40 9.71 -4.94 -3.70
C ALA A 40 9.32 -3.50 -4.08
N ARG A 41 10.25 -2.76 -4.70
CA ARG A 41 10.01 -1.38 -5.15
C ARG A 41 8.95 -1.31 -6.25
N ALA A 42 9.00 -2.25 -7.21
CA ALA A 42 8.06 -2.29 -8.33
C ALA A 42 6.60 -2.43 -7.87
N ASP A 43 6.35 -3.26 -6.85
CA ASP A 43 5.01 -3.42 -6.27
C ASP A 43 4.47 -2.13 -5.66
N LEU A 44 5.32 -1.39 -4.92
CA LEU A 44 4.92 -0.10 -4.35
C LEU A 44 4.64 0.92 -5.45
N LEU A 45 5.47 1.00 -6.49
CA LEU A 45 5.25 1.92 -7.61
C LEU A 45 3.97 1.58 -8.39
N GLY A 46 3.57 0.31 -8.44
CA GLY A 46 2.36 -0.16 -9.12
C GLY A 46 1.03 0.24 -8.46
N LEU A 47 1.04 0.75 -7.22
CA LEU A 47 -0.18 1.26 -6.56
C LEU A 47 -0.63 2.58 -7.23
N ARG A 48 -1.93 2.79 -7.35
CA ARG A 48 -2.51 3.94 -8.07
C ARG A 48 -3.14 4.98 -7.14
N HIS A 49 -3.72 4.55 -6.03
CA HIS A 49 -4.56 5.38 -5.17
C HIS A 49 -3.92 5.75 -3.83
N VAL A 50 -3.03 4.90 -3.31
CA VAL A 50 -2.18 5.19 -2.15
C VAL A 50 -1.11 6.21 -2.55
N PRO A 51 -1.01 7.41 -1.93
CA PRO A 51 0.03 8.40 -2.24
C PRO A 51 1.45 7.88 -1.97
N MET A 52 2.43 8.34 -2.76
CA MET A 52 3.84 7.90 -2.64
C MET A 52 4.43 8.06 -1.23
N ARG A 53 4.08 9.14 -0.51
CA ARG A 53 4.55 9.38 0.86
C ARG A 53 4.11 8.31 1.87
N ASP A 54 3.04 7.57 1.55
CA ASP A 54 2.46 6.53 2.39
C ASP A 54 2.92 5.13 1.93
N ARG A 55 3.88 5.05 0.98
CA ARG A 55 4.47 3.80 0.47
C ARG A 55 5.87 3.63 1.05
N ILE A 56 6.03 2.64 1.93
CA ILE A 56 7.26 2.39 2.67
C ILE A 56 7.99 1.19 2.08
N LEU A 57 9.16 1.45 1.50
CA LEU A 57 10.10 0.42 1.09
C LEU A 57 10.97 0.01 2.27
N ILE A 58 10.98 -1.29 2.58
CA ILE A 58 11.81 -1.87 3.65
C ILE A 58 12.80 -2.91 3.10
N GLY A 59 13.81 -3.27 3.89
CA GLY A 59 14.74 -4.35 3.56
C GLY A 59 15.71 -4.03 2.43
N GLN A 60 15.97 -2.75 2.12
CA GLN A 60 16.88 -2.37 1.04
C GLN A 60 18.29 -2.95 1.19
N THR A 61 18.77 -3.11 2.42
CA THR A 61 20.09 -3.67 2.72
C THR A 61 20.18 -5.18 2.48
N VAL A 62 19.04 -5.89 2.47
CA VAL A 62 18.97 -7.35 2.34
C VAL A 62 18.60 -7.76 0.91
N VAL A 63 17.59 -7.12 0.31
CA VAL A 63 17.04 -7.53 -1.00
C VAL A 63 17.12 -6.47 -2.10
N LYS A 64 17.73 -5.31 -1.80
CA LYS A 64 17.96 -4.21 -2.77
C LYS A 64 16.68 -3.75 -3.51
N GLY A 65 15.50 -3.94 -2.92
CA GLY A 65 14.23 -3.54 -3.51
C GLY A 65 13.59 -4.55 -4.48
N HIS A 66 14.06 -5.81 -4.53
CA HIS A 66 13.53 -6.84 -5.44
C HIS A 66 12.44 -7.72 -4.82
N GLY A 67 12.11 -7.52 -3.53
CA GLY A 67 11.25 -8.44 -2.80
C GLY A 67 12.02 -9.61 -2.20
N VAL A 68 11.35 -10.37 -1.34
CA VAL A 68 11.90 -11.60 -0.70
C VAL A 68 11.47 -12.88 -1.42
N GLY A 69 10.68 -12.76 -2.49
CA GLY A 69 10.20 -13.89 -3.29
C GLY A 69 11.30 -14.40 -4.22
N THR A 70 11.66 -15.67 -4.04
CA THR A 70 12.43 -16.49 -4.99
C THR A 70 11.65 -16.78 -6.25
#